data_AF-A0A938YA44-F1
#
_entry.id   AF-A0A938YA44-F1
#
_cell.length_a   1.000
_cell.length_b   1.000
_cell.length_c   1.000
_cell.angle_alpha   90.00
_cell.angle_beta   90.00
_cell.angle_gamma   90.00
#
_symmetry.space_group_name_H-M   'P 1'
#
loop_
_entity.id
_entity.type
_entity.pdbx_description
1 polymer ?
#
loop_
_entity_poly.entity_id
_entity_poly.type
_entity_poly.pdbx_seq_one_letter_code
_entity_poly.pdbx_strand_id
1 'polypeptide(L)'
;MPKARVDLASGQEPTSAEGDALAYERRLGAELAEQRRRSGAFYTPETLVAWVLDRALPEQPGERVRVLDPACGTGHFLVAAARRLGVRAVHGSDLDPEAVRLARARLQELEPDLPATEIERRVVVADGLLAWSGERFDAVVGNPPFLGQLRRRTGGQAESHRRGLGAYTDTSAVFLHRCLDLVRDGGVVALVQPLSVLATRDAGPVRAAVAERGGLVDFWCSPTPVFEGTGVLTCVPVVRVGEAGPGARHVDADDWGTLAAPAFGIPQVTLATATGPLATLGDLATCTADFRDQYYGLVPFVRDDPHGTPLVTTGLIDPAESRWGQVPTRFARTSYDAPSVDLAALRAGGALAGWAQARLVPKLLVAGQGRVIEAIADEAGAWLPSVPVVSVVPHTADDLWRLLALTLAPPLVAHAAARYLGTGLAPGSVKVSARQLAALPLPADQAAWEVAAGHARDAQHAGSAGERARHLRATGAAMTRAYGAGEDVLEWWCARVPRRS
;
A
#
# COMPACT_ATOMS: atom_id res chain seq x y z
N MET A 1 7.52 -28.63 -69.84
CA MET A 1 8.13 -27.32 -69.54
C MET A 1 7.52 -26.76 -68.26
N PRO A 2 8.26 -26.74 -67.13
CA PRO A 2 7.79 -26.13 -65.90
C PRO A 2 8.13 -24.63 -65.88
N LYS A 3 7.16 -23.80 -65.49
CA LYS A 3 7.33 -22.35 -65.30
C LYS A 3 8.10 -22.09 -64.00
N ALA A 4 9.05 -21.15 -64.09
CA ALA A 4 10.01 -20.79 -63.07
C ALA A 4 9.37 -20.27 -61.77
N ARG A 5 10.00 -20.65 -60.65
CA ARG A 5 9.87 -19.99 -59.34
C ARG A 5 10.39 -18.56 -59.47
N VAL A 6 9.58 -17.60 -59.03
CA VAL A 6 10.05 -16.25 -58.68
C VAL A 6 10.32 -16.29 -57.18
N ASP A 7 11.59 -16.11 -56.81
CA ASP A 7 12.01 -15.82 -55.45
C ASP A 7 11.36 -14.52 -55.00
N LEU A 8 10.47 -14.60 -54.02
CA LEU A 8 10.05 -13.44 -53.24
C LEU A 8 11.13 -13.22 -52.18
N ALA A 9 11.98 -12.25 -52.46
CA ALA A 9 12.90 -11.66 -51.51
C ALA A 9 12.17 -11.34 -50.20
N SER A 10 12.84 -11.68 -49.09
CA SER A 10 12.51 -11.34 -47.72
C SER A 10 12.18 -9.85 -47.57
N GLY A 11 10.89 -9.52 -47.60
CA GLY A 11 10.40 -8.22 -47.15
C GLY A 11 10.35 -8.21 -45.63
N GLN A 12 11.42 -7.70 -45.00
CA GLN A 12 11.30 -7.13 -43.67
C GLN A 12 10.38 -5.92 -43.82
N GLU A 13 9.19 -5.97 -43.23
CA GLU A 13 8.38 -4.76 -43.02
C GLU A 13 9.28 -3.72 -42.35
N PRO A 14 9.29 -2.45 -42.80
CA PRO A 14 10.06 -1.41 -42.12
C PRO A 14 9.59 -1.33 -40.67
N THR A 15 10.45 -1.71 -39.73
CA THR A 15 10.13 -1.69 -38.30
C THR A 15 10.06 -0.22 -37.88
N SER A 16 8.86 0.26 -37.51
CA SER A 16 8.71 1.60 -36.93
C SER A 16 9.47 1.67 -35.60
N ALA A 17 9.93 2.85 -35.19
CA ALA A 17 10.58 3.04 -33.89
C ALA A 17 9.65 2.63 -32.73
N GLU A 18 8.33 2.74 -32.94
CA GLU A 18 7.32 2.19 -32.04
C GLU A 18 7.35 0.64 -31.97
N GLY A 19 7.47 -0.04 -33.11
CA GLY A 19 7.64 -1.49 -33.17
C GLY A 19 8.90 -1.98 -32.45
N ASP A 20 10.01 -1.28 -32.65
CA ASP A 20 11.30 -1.57 -31.98
C ASP A 20 11.22 -1.34 -30.47
N ALA A 21 10.57 -0.25 -30.03
CA ALA A 21 10.35 0.03 -28.62
C ALA A 21 9.51 -1.05 -27.94
N LEU A 22 8.41 -1.47 -28.57
CA LEU A 22 7.56 -2.54 -28.05
C LEU A 22 8.31 -3.89 -28.00
N ALA A 23 9.16 -4.17 -28.99
CA ALA A 23 10.00 -5.38 -28.99
C ALA A 23 11.03 -5.35 -27.85
N TYR A 24 11.67 -4.20 -27.62
CA TYR A 24 12.59 -3.97 -26.52
C TYR A 24 11.93 -4.23 -25.16
N GLU A 25 10.77 -3.64 -24.93
CA GLU A 25 10.02 -3.75 -23.67
C GLU A 25 9.55 -5.17 -23.39
N ARG A 26 9.06 -5.89 -24.41
CA ARG A 26 8.69 -7.31 -24.28
C ARG A 26 9.88 -8.16 -23.84
N ARG A 27 11.06 -7.93 -24.41
CA ARG A 27 12.29 -8.64 -24.03
C ARG A 27 12.68 -8.33 -22.59
N LEU A 28 12.72 -7.05 -22.23
CA LEU A 28 13.05 -6.62 -20.86
C LEU A 28 12.06 -7.19 -19.83
N GLY A 29 10.77 -7.20 -20.15
CA GLY A 29 9.74 -7.81 -19.33
C GLY A 29 9.92 -9.32 -19.14
N ALA A 30 10.29 -10.04 -20.19
CA ALA A 30 10.59 -11.47 -20.12
C ALA A 30 11.80 -11.76 -19.22
N GLU A 31 12.89 -11.00 -19.37
CA GLU A 31 14.09 -11.12 -18.53
C GLU A 31 13.80 -10.84 -17.06
N LEU A 32 13.02 -9.79 -16.76
CA LEU A 32 12.61 -9.45 -15.40
C LEU A 32 11.67 -10.51 -14.80
N ALA A 33 10.79 -11.09 -15.60
CA ALA A 33 9.88 -12.17 -15.21
C ALA A 33 10.62 -13.45 -14.85
N GLU A 34 11.63 -13.81 -15.66
CA GLU A 34 12.49 -14.98 -15.45
C GLU A 34 13.29 -14.86 -14.15
N GLN A 35 13.82 -13.67 -13.87
CA GLN A 35 14.54 -13.38 -12.62
C GLN A 35 13.63 -13.40 -11.37
N ARG A 36 12.31 -13.19 -11.52
CA ARG A 36 11.36 -13.04 -10.40
C ARG A 36 10.44 -14.24 -10.15
N ARG A 37 10.58 -15.37 -10.86
CA ARG A 37 9.66 -16.53 -10.74
C ARG A 37 8.16 -16.16 -10.87
N ARG A 38 7.83 -15.16 -11.70
CA ARG A 38 6.54 -14.91 -12.43
C ARG A 38 6.38 -13.41 -12.83
N SER A 39 6.26 -13.18 -14.15
CA SER A 39 5.74 -12.06 -15.00
C SER A 39 6.13 -10.59 -14.66
N GLY A 40 6.22 -9.59 -15.55
CA GLY A 40 6.03 -9.33 -16.99
C GLY A 40 6.43 -7.84 -17.26
N ALA A 41 6.36 -7.33 -18.50
CA ALA A 41 6.84 -5.98 -18.88
C ALA A 41 6.02 -4.82 -18.26
N PHE A 42 6.70 -3.75 -17.83
CA PHE A 42 6.05 -2.57 -17.23
C PHE A 42 5.74 -1.51 -18.30
N TYR A 43 4.66 -1.70 -19.05
CA TYR A 43 4.14 -0.69 -19.98
C TYR A 43 3.08 0.18 -19.30
N THR A 44 3.13 1.50 -19.49
CA THR A 44 2.08 2.41 -18.98
C THR A 44 0.94 2.50 -19.99
N PRO A 45 -0.27 2.05 -19.66
CA PRO A 45 -1.41 2.08 -20.60
C PRO A 45 -1.63 3.47 -21.22
N GLU A 46 -1.91 3.54 -22.52
CA GLU A 46 -2.14 4.83 -23.22
C GLU A 46 -3.23 5.67 -22.54
N THR A 47 -4.27 5.01 -22.01
CA THR A 47 -5.37 5.66 -21.28
C THR A 47 -4.88 6.34 -20.00
N LEU A 48 -3.94 5.73 -19.28
CA LEU A 48 -3.32 6.33 -18.11
C LEU A 48 -2.38 7.47 -18.51
N VAL A 49 -1.58 7.29 -19.56
CA VAL A 49 -0.72 8.36 -20.10
C VAL A 49 -1.56 9.59 -20.48
N ALA A 50 -2.64 9.39 -21.24
CA ALA A 50 -3.56 10.45 -21.62
C ALA A 50 -4.17 11.14 -20.40
N TRP A 51 -4.70 10.36 -19.43
CA TRP A 51 -5.31 10.88 -18.21
C TRP A 51 -4.34 11.79 -17.44
N VAL A 52 -3.08 11.39 -17.32
CA VAL A 52 -2.03 12.18 -16.65
C VAL A 52 -1.73 13.46 -17.41
N LEU A 53 -1.54 13.39 -18.73
CA LEU A 53 -1.23 14.55 -19.55
C LEU A 53 -2.39 15.57 -19.58
N ASP A 54 -3.64 15.11 -19.56
CA ASP A 54 -4.82 15.99 -19.50
C ASP A 54 -4.87 16.85 -18.23
N ARG A 55 -4.20 16.41 -17.16
CA ARG A 55 -4.18 17.10 -15.85
C ARG A 55 -2.89 17.86 -15.59
N ALA A 56 -1.79 17.40 -16.18
CA ALA A 56 -0.49 18.02 -16.02
C ALA A 56 -0.25 19.17 -16.99
N LEU A 57 -0.88 19.14 -18.17
CA LEU A 57 -0.68 20.14 -19.21
C LEU A 57 -1.83 21.15 -19.24
N PRO A 58 -1.57 22.42 -19.59
CA PRO A 58 -2.63 23.41 -19.79
C PRO A 58 -3.48 23.07 -21.02
N GLU A 59 -4.79 23.38 -20.96
CA GLU A 59 -5.73 23.18 -22.08
C GLU A 59 -5.33 23.96 -23.34
N GLN A 60 -4.80 25.18 -23.15
CA GLN A 60 -4.23 26.01 -24.20
C GLN A 60 -2.75 26.26 -23.89
N PRO A 61 -1.84 25.44 -24.45
CA PRO A 61 -0.42 25.60 -24.23
C PRO A 61 0.06 26.92 -24.84
N GLY A 62 0.70 27.76 -24.04
CA GLY A 62 1.51 28.85 -24.57
C GLY A 62 2.73 28.29 -25.32
N GLU A 63 3.41 29.12 -26.11
CA GLU A 63 4.52 28.72 -26.99
C GLU A 63 5.75 28.08 -26.29
N ARG A 64 5.78 28.01 -24.95
CA ARG A 64 6.98 27.62 -24.17
C ARG A 64 6.72 26.65 -23.01
N VAL A 65 5.70 25.80 -23.10
CA VAL A 65 5.49 24.75 -22.09
C VAL A 65 6.65 23.75 -22.13
N ARG A 66 7.29 23.49 -20.98
CA ARG A 66 8.34 22.47 -20.83
C ARG A 66 7.84 21.31 -19.99
N VAL A 67 7.98 20.10 -20.51
CA VAL A 67 7.56 18.86 -19.86
C VAL A 67 8.78 17.97 -19.64
N LEU A 68 8.90 17.39 -18.44
CA LEU A 68 9.94 16.43 -18.10
C LEU A 68 9.35 15.06 -17.80
N ASP A 69 9.97 14.00 -18.34
CA ASP A 69 9.90 12.64 -17.80
C ASP A 69 11.28 12.19 -17.29
N PRO A 70 11.50 12.15 -15.96
CA PRO A 70 12.81 11.89 -15.39
C PRO A 70 13.22 10.41 -15.41
N ALA A 71 12.31 9.51 -15.82
CA ALA A 71 12.55 8.07 -15.94
C ALA A 71 11.85 7.55 -17.21
N CYS A 72 12.25 8.08 -18.36
CA CYS A 72 11.42 8.09 -19.55
C CYS A 72 11.27 6.74 -20.27
N GLY A 73 12.11 5.75 -19.97
CA GLY A 73 12.16 4.49 -20.69
C GLY A 73 12.22 4.72 -22.21
N THR A 74 11.36 4.01 -22.95
CA THR A 74 11.22 4.17 -24.41
C THR A 74 10.38 5.39 -24.83
N GLY A 75 10.03 6.28 -23.90
CA GLY A 75 9.48 7.61 -24.19
C GLY A 75 7.96 7.69 -24.28
N HIS A 76 7.19 6.81 -23.65
CA HIS A 76 5.71 6.82 -23.75
C HIS A 76 5.07 8.17 -23.38
N PHE A 77 5.43 8.74 -22.23
CA PHE A 77 4.95 10.07 -21.85
C PHE A 77 5.53 11.17 -22.75
N LEU A 78 6.80 11.07 -23.15
CA LEU A 78 7.46 12.05 -24.01
C LEU A 78 6.80 12.14 -25.39
N VAL A 79 6.58 11.01 -26.04
CA VAL A 79 5.94 10.91 -27.37
C VAL A 79 4.51 11.43 -27.29
N ALA A 80 3.75 11.02 -26.26
CA ALA A 80 2.38 11.49 -26.08
C ALA A 80 2.29 13.00 -25.79
N ALA A 81 3.22 13.55 -25.00
CA ALA A 81 3.30 14.99 -24.76
C ALA A 81 3.76 15.76 -26.01
N ALA A 82 4.73 15.23 -26.77
CA ALA A 82 5.22 15.82 -28.01
C ALA A 82 4.13 15.91 -29.08
N ARG A 83 3.23 14.92 -29.17
CA ARG A 83 2.04 15.00 -30.04
C ARG A 83 1.12 16.19 -29.71
N ARG A 84 1.14 16.69 -28.47
CA ARG A 84 0.31 17.82 -28.01
C ARG A 84 1.05 19.17 -28.08
N LEU A 85 2.37 19.18 -27.88
CA LEU A 85 3.16 20.38 -27.64
C LEU A 85 4.34 20.59 -28.61
N GLY A 86 4.65 19.60 -29.44
CA GLY A 86 5.87 19.51 -30.23
C GLY A 86 7.05 18.90 -29.46
N VAL A 87 8.00 18.33 -30.20
CA VAL A 87 9.18 17.63 -29.65
C VAL A 87 10.09 18.57 -28.87
N ARG A 88 10.11 19.87 -29.19
CA ARG A 88 10.94 20.86 -28.47
C ARG A 88 10.51 21.11 -27.02
N ALA A 89 9.26 20.81 -26.69
CA ALA A 89 8.70 20.98 -25.35
C ALA A 89 9.15 19.90 -24.36
N VAL A 90 9.49 18.70 -24.87
CA VAL A 90 9.70 17.52 -24.03
C VAL A 90 11.17 17.31 -23.68
N HIS A 91 11.40 16.87 -22.46
CA HIS A 91 12.72 16.59 -21.91
C HIS A 91 12.62 15.27 -21.14
N GLY A 92 13.67 14.47 -21.15
CA GLY A 92 13.65 13.24 -20.38
C GLY A 92 15.01 12.62 -20.13
N SER A 93 15.05 11.72 -19.16
CA SER A 93 16.25 10.98 -18.82
C SER A 93 15.92 9.54 -18.49
N ASP A 94 16.82 8.63 -18.84
CA ASP A 94 16.80 7.27 -18.32
C ASP A 94 18.24 6.76 -18.13
N LEU A 95 18.41 5.79 -17.23
CA LEU A 95 19.68 5.11 -17.01
C LEU A 95 20.01 4.12 -18.11
N ASP A 96 19.01 3.69 -18.88
CA ASP A 96 19.14 2.72 -19.96
C ASP A 96 19.42 3.39 -21.32
N PRO A 97 20.65 3.26 -21.87
CA PRO A 97 21.01 3.88 -23.13
C PRO A 97 20.14 3.41 -24.31
N GLU A 98 19.70 2.15 -24.31
CA GLU A 98 18.91 1.60 -25.40
C GLU A 98 17.47 2.11 -25.36
N ALA A 99 16.89 2.22 -24.16
CA ALA A 99 15.59 2.85 -23.97
C ALA A 99 15.59 4.32 -24.43
N VAL A 100 16.65 5.07 -24.06
CA VAL A 100 16.85 6.46 -24.52
C VAL A 100 17.01 6.54 -26.04
N ARG A 101 17.77 5.64 -26.66
CA ARG A 101 17.91 5.58 -28.13
C ARG A 101 16.56 5.39 -28.81
N LEU A 102 15.73 4.50 -28.30
CA LEU A 102 14.39 4.23 -28.82
C LEU A 102 13.44 5.41 -28.61
N ALA A 103 13.48 6.05 -27.43
CA ALA A 103 12.71 7.27 -27.16
C ALA A 103 13.06 8.39 -28.15
N ARG A 104 14.36 8.61 -28.42
CA ARG A 104 14.84 9.60 -29.40
C ARG A 104 14.35 9.28 -30.82
N ALA A 105 14.42 8.01 -31.24
CA ALA A 105 13.95 7.58 -32.56
C ALA A 105 12.44 7.83 -32.74
N ARG A 106 11.62 7.50 -31.73
CA ARG A 106 10.17 7.78 -31.77
C ARG A 106 9.85 9.27 -31.84
N LEU A 107 10.61 10.11 -31.14
CA LEU A 107 10.47 11.57 -31.24
C LEU A 107 10.89 12.10 -32.61
N GLN A 108 11.95 11.54 -33.20
CA GLN A 108 12.40 11.89 -34.55
C GLN A 108 11.36 11.54 -35.62
N GLU A 109 10.62 10.44 -35.45
CA GLU A 109 9.51 10.07 -36.36
C GLU A 109 8.35 11.08 -36.30
N LEU A 110 8.10 11.72 -35.14
CA LEU A 110 7.06 12.74 -35.01
C LEU A 110 7.45 14.06 -35.69
N GLU A 111 8.74 14.43 -35.67
CA GLU A 111 9.27 15.63 -36.32
C GLU A 111 10.55 15.30 -37.12
N PRO A 112 10.45 14.76 -38.34
CA PRO A 112 11.61 14.33 -39.15
C PRO A 112 12.60 15.45 -39.48
N ASP A 113 12.12 16.69 -39.58
CA ASP A 113 12.95 17.87 -39.90
C ASP A 113 13.71 18.43 -38.70
N LEU A 114 13.40 17.96 -37.48
CA LEU A 114 14.12 18.38 -36.28
C LEU A 114 15.53 17.76 -36.28
N PRO A 115 16.61 18.54 -36.10
CA PRO A 115 17.95 17.96 -36.04
C PRO A 115 18.06 16.96 -34.87
N ALA A 116 18.55 15.76 -35.14
CA ALA A 116 18.70 14.72 -34.10
C ALA A 116 19.47 15.21 -32.87
N THR A 117 20.50 16.05 -33.06
CA THR A 117 21.26 16.65 -31.94
C THR A 117 20.39 17.51 -31.02
N GLU A 118 19.29 18.08 -31.51
CA GLU A 118 18.34 18.85 -30.72
C GLU A 118 17.51 17.94 -29.80
N ILE A 119 17.15 16.74 -30.28
CA ILE A 119 16.48 15.70 -29.48
C ILE A 119 17.46 15.11 -28.46
N GLU A 120 18.71 14.84 -28.85
CA GLU A 120 19.75 14.30 -27.96
C GLU A 120 20.06 15.19 -26.75
N ARG A 121 19.97 16.52 -26.90
CA ARG A 121 20.13 17.48 -25.80
C ARG A 121 18.97 17.48 -24.82
N ARG A 122 17.78 17.00 -25.24
CA ARG A 122 16.55 16.99 -24.44
C ARG A 122 16.26 15.65 -23.81
N VAL A 123 16.63 14.56 -24.48
CA VAL A 123 16.43 13.19 -23.98
C VAL A 123 17.80 12.59 -23.77
N VAL A 124 18.23 12.41 -22.51
CA VAL A 124 19.62 12.08 -22.16
C VAL A 124 19.74 10.75 -21.42
N VAL A 125 20.91 10.11 -21.55
CA VAL A 125 21.27 8.96 -20.70
C VAL A 125 21.82 9.51 -19.39
N ALA A 126 21.03 9.51 -18.33
CA ALA A 126 21.41 10.07 -17.04
C ALA A 126 20.52 9.53 -15.90
N ASP A 127 21.00 9.64 -14.67
CA ASP A 127 20.17 9.41 -13.48
C ASP A 127 19.18 10.58 -13.31
N GLY A 128 17.89 10.31 -13.47
CA GLY A 128 16.83 11.32 -13.34
C GLY A 128 16.72 11.98 -11.96
N LEU A 129 17.28 11.39 -10.91
CA LEU A 129 17.32 12.00 -9.58
C LEU A 129 18.39 13.09 -9.46
N LEU A 130 19.47 12.98 -10.25
CA LEU A 130 20.58 13.94 -10.28
C LEU A 130 20.52 14.89 -11.48
N ALA A 131 19.98 14.42 -12.60
CA ALA A 131 19.81 15.20 -13.81
C ALA A 131 18.94 16.43 -13.54
N TRP A 132 19.02 17.40 -14.46
CA TRP A 132 18.17 18.59 -14.44
C TRP A 132 18.35 19.49 -13.20
N SER A 133 19.49 19.39 -12.51
CA SER A 133 19.82 20.33 -11.43
C SER A 133 19.87 21.76 -11.96
N GLY A 134 19.22 22.70 -11.27
CA GLY A 134 19.10 24.09 -11.70
C GLY A 134 17.99 24.37 -12.72
N GLU A 135 17.43 23.34 -13.37
CA GLU A 135 16.34 23.50 -14.33
C GLU A 135 14.97 23.60 -13.64
N ARG A 136 13.99 24.15 -14.38
CA ARG A 136 12.57 24.20 -13.98
C ARG A 136 11.65 23.91 -15.16
N PHE A 137 10.59 23.16 -14.90
CA PHE A 137 9.60 22.70 -15.88
C PHE A 137 8.19 23.18 -15.50
N ASP A 138 7.31 23.21 -16.49
CA ASP A 138 5.88 23.47 -16.30
C ASP A 138 5.18 22.21 -15.76
N ALA A 139 5.60 21.04 -16.23
CA ALA A 139 5.06 19.76 -15.82
C ALA A 139 6.15 18.69 -15.71
N VAL A 140 6.04 17.82 -14.71
CA VAL A 140 6.82 16.59 -14.58
C VAL A 140 5.85 15.42 -14.53
N VAL A 141 5.96 14.52 -15.50
CA VAL A 141 5.10 13.34 -15.68
C VAL A 141 5.94 12.09 -15.85
N GLY A 142 5.39 10.91 -15.64
CA GLY A 142 6.16 9.68 -15.88
C GLY A 142 5.72 8.50 -15.02
N ASN A 143 6.39 7.38 -15.26
CA ASN A 143 6.26 6.15 -14.48
C ASN A 143 7.63 5.72 -13.95
N PRO A 144 8.09 6.31 -12.83
CA PRO A 144 9.40 5.97 -12.26
C PRO A 144 9.47 4.53 -11.73
N PRO A 145 10.67 3.94 -11.64
CA PRO A 145 10.84 2.56 -11.20
C PRO A 145 10.47 2.35 -9.73
N PHE A 146 9.90 1.18 -9.40
CA PHE A 146 9.54 0.79 -8.02
C PHE A 146 10.69 0.01 -7.33
N LEU A 147 10.73 -0.04 -5.99
CA LEU A 147 11.82 -0.56 -5.13
C LEU A 147 12.52 -1.86 -5.58
N GLY A 148 11.80 -2.76 -6.27
CA GLY A 148 12.35 -4.03 -6.71
C GLY A 148 13.41 -3.93 -7.83
N GLN A 149 13.50 -2.82 -8.56
CA GLN A 149 14.38 -2.68 -9.74
C GLN A 149 15.75 -2.06 -9.41
N LEU A 150 15.87 -1.17 -8.42
CA LEU A 150 17.13 -0.45 -8.16
C LEU A 150 18.12 -1.13 -7.21
N ARG A 151 17.67 -2.02 -6.30
CA ARG A 151 18.56 -2.66 -5.29
C ARG A 151 19.76 -3.41 -5.89
N ARG A 152 19.73 -3.75 -7.19
CA ARG A 152 20.83 -4.44 -7.88
C ARG A 152 21.79 -3.50 -8.63
N ARG A 153 21.45 -2.22 -8.84
CA ARG A 153 22.23 -1.29 -9.69
C ARG A 153 23.11 -0.31 -8.93
N THR A 154 22.88 -0.04 -7.64
CA THR A 154 23.62 0.99 -6.89
C THR A 154 24.31 0.43 -5.64
N GLY A 155 25.53 -0.09 -5.83
CA GLY A 155 26.50 -0.16 -4.74
C GLY A 155 27.02 1.25 -4.42
N GLY A 156 26.89 1.70 -3.17
CA GLY A 156 27.62 2.84 -2.60
C GLY A 156 27.10 4.26 -2.88
N GLN A 157 26.32 4.52 -3.94
CA GLN A 157 25.82 5.87 -4.29
C GLN A 157 24.41 6.18 -3.73
N ALA A 158 23.85 5.34 -2.85
CA ALA A 158 22.43 5.36 -2.50
C ALA A 158 21.98 6.53 -1.60
N GLU A 159 22.90 7.18 -0.88
CA GLU A 159 22.56 8.18 0.15
C GLU A 159 22.19 9.56 -0.46
N SER A 160 23.00 10.08 -1.39
CA SER A 160 22.82 11.43 -1.96
C SER A 160 21.53 11.55 -2.76
N HIS A 161 21.16 10.51 -3.51
CA HIS A 161 19.92 10.42 -4.30
C HIS A 161 18.66 10.49 -3.44
N ARG A 162 18.72 10.04 -2.19
CA ARG A 162 17.56 9.95 -1.30
C ARG A 162 17.20 11.26 -0.61
N ARG A 163 18.09 12.26 -0.60
CA ARG A 163 17.81 13.62 -0.10
C ARG A 163 17.19 13.63 1.30
N GLY A 164 17.76 12.84 2.22
CA GLY A 164 17.28 12.73 3.60
C GLY A 164 16.11 11.76 3.81
N LEU A 165 15.59 11.13 2.75
CA LEU A 165 14.57 10.08 2.86
C LEU A 165 15.19 8.76 3.32
N GLY A 166 14.39 7.95 4.02
CA GLY A 166 14.84 6.67 4.57
C GLY A 166 15.30 5.67 3.52
N ALA A 167 16.18 4.75 3.91
CA ALA A 167 16.72 3.69 3.03
C ALA A 167 15.63 2.77 2.42
N TYR A 168 14.46 2.73 3.04
CA TYR A 168 13.33 1.89 2.63
C TYR A 168 12.23 2.66 1.87
N THR A 169 12.35 3.97 1.68
CA THR A 169 11.41 4.77 0.88
C THR A 169 11.39 4.27 -0.56
N ASP A 170 10.20 4.15 -1.17
CA ASP A 170 10.12 3.65 -2.55
C ASP A 170 10.82 4.57 -3.53
N THR A 171 11.55 4.01 -4.51
CA THR A 171 12.23 4.82 -5.53
C THR A 171 11.26 5.75 -6.24
N SER A 172 10.03 5.31 -6.57
CA SER A 172 9.02 6.17 -7.17
C SER A 172 8.67 7.37 -6.28
N ALA A 173 8.64 7.17 -4.96
CA ALA A 173 8.37 8.21 -3.97
C ALA A 173 9.57 9.16 -3.81
N VAL A 174 10.80 8.66 -3.96
CA VAL A 174 12.01 9.51 -4.06
C VAL A 174 11.94 10.39 -5.32
N PHE A 175 11.51 9.85 -6.46
CA PHE A 175 11.26 10.64 -7.66
C PHE A 175 10.18 11.70 -7.43
N LEU A 176 9.04 11.34 -6.82
CA LEU A 176 7.98 12.30 -6.49
C LEU A 176 8.54 13.46 -5.65
N HIS A 177 9.25 13.15 -4.55
CA HIS A 177 9.89 14.16 -3.70
C HIS A 177 10.89 15.04 -4.47
N ARG A 178 11.73 14.44 -5.33
CA ARG A 178 12.71 15.19 -6.14
C ARG A 178 12.04 16.13 -7.14
N CYS A 179 10.97 15.68 -7.77
CA CYS A 179 10.31 16.40 -8.86
C CYS A 179 9.54 17.64 -8.37
N LEU A 180 9.20 17.71 -7.07
CA LEU A 180 8.67 18.93 -6.45
C LEU A 180 9.62 20.13 -6.62
N ASP A 181 10.94 19.90 -6.69
CA ASP A 181 11.95 20.96 -6.90
C ASP A 181 12.29 21.22 -8.37
N LEU A 182 11.73 20.43 -9.28
CA LEU A 182 11.95 20.55 -10.72
C LEU A 182 10.82 21.27 -11.44
N VAL A 183 9.69 21.51 -10.76
CA VAL A 183 8.60 22.33 -11.30
C VAL A 183 8.73 23.76 -10.79
N ARG A 184 8.31 24.72 -11.63
CA ARG A 184 8.11 26.10 -11.21
C ARG A 184 6.86 26.23 -10.34
N ASP A 185 6.70 27.36 -9.66
CA ASP A 185 5.45 27.70 -8.98
C ASP A 185 4.28 27.70 -9.97
N GLY A 186 3.17 27.08 -9.59
CA GLY A 186 2.02 26.78 -10.43
C GLY A 186 2.18 25.55 -11.35
N GLY A 187 3.36 24.94 -11.41
CA GLY A 187 3.63 23.74 -12.20
C GLY A 187 3.06 22.46 -11.57
N VAL A 188 3.00 21.39 -12.36
CA VAL A 188 2.35 20.13 -11.97
C VAL A 188 3.33 18.96 -11.95
N VAL A 189 3.29 18.15 -10.89
CA VAL A 189 3.96 16.84 -10.81
C VAL A 189 2.89 15.74 -10.78
N ALA A 190 2.93 14.83 -11.75
CA ALA A 190 2.00 13.70 -11.84
C ALA A 190 2.75 12.42 -12.24
N LEU A 191 3.18 11.68 -11.23
CA LEU A 191 3.97 10.45 -11.41
C LEU A 191 3.17 9.23 -10.98
N VAL A 192 3.29 8.12 -11.71
CA VAL A 192 2.75 6.83 -11.28
C VAL A 192 3.48 6.36 -10.02
N GLN A 193 2.71 5.92 -9.01
CA GLN A 193 3.19 5.45 -7.72
C GLN A 193 2.54 4.11 -7.37
N PRO A 194 3.21 3.22 -6.60
CA PRO A 194 2.54 2.10 -5.96
C PRO A 194 1.56 2.64 -4.90
N LEU A 195 0.41 1.99 -4.74
CA LEU A 195 -0.64 2.40 -3.80
C LEU A 195 -0.13 2.50 -2.34
N SER A 196 0.94 1.78 -2.02
CA SER A 196 1.61 1.85 -0.71
C SER A 196 2.14 3.25 -0.33
N VAL A 197 2.33 4.15 -1.30
CA VAL A 197 2.75 5.55 -1.04
C VAL A 197 1.77 6.27 -0.11
N LEU A 198 0.48 5.90 -0.16
CA LEU A 198 -0.60 6.55 0.59
C LEU A 198 -0.43 6.44 2.11
N ALA A 199 0.19 5.37 2.61
CA ALA A 199 0.16 5.06 4.05
C ALA A 199 1.42 4.41 4.62
N THR A 200 2.38 3.99 3.79
CA THR A 200 3.65 3.48 4.32
C THR A 200 4.40 4.56 5.09
N ARG A 201 5.02 4.17 6.21
CA ARG A 201 5.78 5.07 7.08
C ARG A 201 6.90 5.77 6.33
N ASP A 202 7.64 5.03 5.51
CA ASP A 202 8.83 5.55 4.83
C ASP A 202 8.47 6.51 3.67
N ALA A 203 7.20 6.58 3.27
CA ALA A 203 6.66 7.60 2.37
C ALA A 203 6.09 8.84 3.11
N GLY A 204 6.01 8.82 4.44
CA GLY A 204 5.50 9.93 5.26
C GLY A 204 6.19 11.27 4.97
N PRO A 205 7.54 11.34 4.95
CA PRO A 205 8.24 12.58 4.60
C PRO A 205 7.95 13.09 3.18
N VAL A 206 7.64 12.20 2.23
CA VAL A 206 7.26 12.58 0.86
C VAL A 206 5.88 13.23 0.86
N ARG A 207 4.91 12.65 1.56
CA ARG A 207 3.56 13.23 1.70
C ARG A 207 3.60 14.57 2.44
N ALA A 208 4.43 14.70 3.47
CA ALA A 208 4.66 15.96 4.17
C ALA A 208 5.24 17.04 3.25
N ALA A 209 6.24 16.71 2.42
CA ALA A 209 6.81 17.64 1.46
C ALA A 209 5.80 18.09 0.39
N VAL A 210 4.88 17.22 -0.02
CA VAL A 210 3.78 17.60 -0.93
C VAL A 210 2.85 18.62 -0.26
N ALA A 211 2.48 18.39 1.00
CA ALA A 211 1.63 19.32 1.76
C ALA A 211 2.32 20.67 2.04
N GLU A 212 3.64 20.67 2.26
CA GLU A 212 4.43 21.89 2.49
C GLU A 212 4.60 22.74 1.23
N ARG A 213 4.85 22.11 0.08
CA ARG A 213 5.26 22.81 -1.16
C ARG A 213 4.11 23.05 -2.13
N GLY A 214 2.91 22.52 -1.87
CA GLY A 214 1.80 22.59 -2.79
C GLY A 214 0.57 21.85 -2.29
N GLY A 215 -0.21 21.29 -3.22
CA GLY A 215 -1.41 20.54 -2.88
C GLY A 215 -1.83 19.56 -3.97
N LEU A 216 -2.64 18.58 -3.57
CA LEU A 216 -3.23 17.62 -4.50
C LEU A 216 -4.42 18.26 -5.21
N VAL A 217 -4.36 18.35 -6.53
CA VAL A 217 -5.44 18.93 -7.35
C VAL A 217 -6.30 17.86 -8.02
N ASP A 218 -5.76 16.65 -8.20
CA ASP A 218 -6.50 15.48 -8.65
C ASP A 218 -5.78 14.19 -8.19
N PHE A 219 -6.48 13.06 -8.26
CA PHE A 219 -5.97 11.77 -7.83
C PHE A 219 -6.59 10.64 -8.64
N TRP A 220 -5.74 9.83 -9.27
CA TRP A 220 -6.15 8.58 -9.90
C TRP A 220 -5.70 7.39 -9.08
N CYS A 221 -6.52 6.34 -9.02
CA CYS A 221 -6.10 5.03 -8.54
C CYS A 221 -6.87 3.92 -9.25
N SER A 222 -6.30 2.72 -9.18
CA SER A 222 -6.98 1.51 -9.65
C SER A 222 -7.09 0.47 -8.53
N PRO A 223 -8.29 -0.10 -8.29
CA PRO A 223 -8.47 -1.20 -7.35
C PRO A 223 -7.95 -2.54 -7.90
N THR A 224 -7.61 -2.58 -9.19
CA THR A 224 -7.01 -3.73 -9.88
C THR A 224 -5.63 -3.36 -10.44
N PRO A 225 -4.71 -4.33 -10.59
CA PRO A 225 -3.42 -4.06 -11.23
C PRO A 225 -3.63 -3.61 -12.68
N VAL A 226 -3.02 -2.49 -13.07
CA VAL A 226 -3.09 -1.96 -14.45
C VAL A 226 -1.90 -2.34 -15.32
N PHE A 227 -0.82 -2.79 -14.69
CA PHE A 227 0.40 -3.22 -15.35
C PHE A 227 0.40 -4.74 -15.44
N GLU A 228 0.61 -5.28 -16.63
CA GLU A 228 0.63 -6.71 -16.85
C GLU A 228 1.76 -7.39 -16.06
N GLY A 229 1.45 -8.56 -15.50
CA GLY A 229 2.44 -9.38 -14.83
C GLY A 229 2.83 -8.94 -13.42
N THR A 230 2.25 -7.88 -12.87
CA THR A 230 2.46 -7.45 -11.48
C THR A 230 1.15 -7.41 -10.69
N GLY A 231 1.20 -7.80 -9.41
CA GLY A 231 0.08 -7.64 -8.47
C GLY A 231 0.02 -6.26 -7.80
N VAL A 232 0.92 -5.36 -8.15
CA VAL A 232 1.02 -4.03 -7.54
C VAL A 232 -0.13 -3.15 -8.02
N LEU A 233 -0.92 -2.65 -7.07
CA LEU A 233 -1.90 -1.60 -7.31
C LEU A 233 -1.20 -0.25 -7.39
N THR A 234 -1.73 0.65 -8.23
CA THR A 234 -1.08 1.93 -8.53
C THR A 234 -2.04 3.10 -8.40
N CYS A 235 -1.45 4.27 -8.17
CA CYS A 235 -2.11 5.56 -8.12
C CYS A 235 -1.26 6.65 -8.79
N VAL A 236 -1.88 7.79 -9.09
CA VAL A 236 -1.20 9.00 -9.55
C VAL A 236 -1.70 10.17 -8.71
N PRO A 237 -0.92 10.66 -7.73
CA PRO A 237 -1.17 11.96 -7.13
C PRO A 237 -0.83 13.06 -8.14
N VAL A 238 -1.76 13.97 -8.41
CA VAL A 238 -1.52 15.17 -9.23
C VAL A 238 -1.26 16.33 -8.29
N VAL A 239 0.00 16.73 -8.19
CA VAL A 239 0.45 17.78 -7.26
C VAL A 239 0.67 19.07 -8.03
N ARG A 240 0.04 20.16 -7.57
CA ARG A 240 0.37 21.51 -8.02
C ARG A 240 1.29 22.15 -7.00
N VAL A 241 2.47 22.60 -7.42
CA VAL A 241 3.48 23.24 -6.56
C VAL A 241 3.27 24.74 -6.50
N GLY A 242 3.57 25.37 -5.37
CA GLY A 242 3.33 26.80 -5.10
C GLY A 242 1.96 27.04 -4.47
N GLU A 243 1.46 28.29 -4.54
CA GLU A 243 0.13 28.61 -4.01
C GLU A 243 -0.92 27.70 -4.64
N ALA A 244 -1.54 26.90 -3.78
CA ALA A 244 -2.65 26.03 -4.10
C ALA A 244 -3.81 26.89 -4.62
N GLY A 245 -3.85 27.11 -5.94
CA GLY A 245 -4.95 27.81 -6.60
C GLY A 245 -6.31 27.17 -6.29
N PRO A 246 -7.43 27.84 -6.64
CA PRO A 246 -8.77 27.34 -6.36
C PRO A 246 -8.95 25.89 -6.83
N GLY A 247 -9.36 25.01 -5.91
CA GLY A 247 -9.59 23.57 -6.17
C GLY A 247 -8.52 22.60 -5.67
N ALA A 248 -7.37 23.09 -5.16
CA ALA A 248 -6.41 22.23 -4.49
C ALA A 248 -6.99 21.67 -3.17
N ARG A 249 -6.96 20.36 -3.02
CA ARG A 249 -7.32 19.67 -1.78
C ARG A 249 -6.12 19.70 -0.86
N HIS A 250 -6.25 20.41 0.26
CA HIS A 250 -5.37 20.21 1.40
C HIS A 250 -5.77 18.90 2.07
N VAL A 251 -5.01 17.85 1.77
CA VAL A 251 -5.16 16.52 2.40
C VAL A 251 -4.03 16.40 3.41
N ASP A 252 -4.38 16.09 4.65
CA ASP A 252 -3.36 15.80 5.68
C ASP A 252 -2.41 14.72 5.15
N ALA A 253 -1.12 14.89 5.42
CA ALA A 253 -0.10 13.96 4.96
C ALA A 253 -0.40 12.52 5.40
N ASP A 254 -1.09 12.29 6.50
CA ASP A 254 -1.44 10.95 6.96
C ASP A 254 -2.80 10.43 6.48
N ASP A 255 -3.57 11.22 5.71
CA ASP A 255 -4.91 10.85 5.24
C ASP A 255 -5.02 10.62 3.72
N TRP A 256 -3.89 10.48 3.02
CA TRP A 256 -3.88 10.18 1.58
C TRP A 256 -4.66 8.92 1.21
N GLY A 257 -4.75 7.93 2.09
CA GLY A 257 -5.53 6.72 1.87
C GLY A 257 -7.03 6.99 1.61
N THR A 258 -7.58 8.07 2.19
CA THR A 258 -8.99 8.48 1.99
C THR A 258 -9.30 8.86 0.54
N LEU A 259 -8.29 9.24 -0.25
CA LEU A 259 -8.43 9.59 -1.67
C LEU A 259 -8.78 8.37 -2.53
N ALA A 260 -8.22 7.22 -2.18
CA ALA A 260 -8.46 5.97 -2.90
C ALA A 260 -9.64 5.19 -2.31
N ALA A 261 -10.02 5.42 -1.05
CA ALA A 261 -11.09 4.69 -0.36
C ALA A 261 -12.38 4.46 -1.17
N PRO A 262 -12.94 5.45 -1.91
CA PRO A 262 -14.14 5.24 -2.72
C PRO A 262 -13.97 4.19 -3.82
N ALA A 263 -12.81 4.11 -4.46
CA ALA A 263 -12.52 3.14 -5.52
C ALA A 263 -12.47 1.70 -4.99
N PHE A 264 -12.27 1.52 -3.69
CA PHE A 264 -12.30 0.22 -3.00
C PHE A 264 -13.65 -0.05 -2.31
N GLY A 265 -14.65 0.82 -2.52
CA GLY A 265 -15.95 0.73 -1.88
C GLY A 265 -15.89 0.91 -0.36
N ILE A 266 -14.87 1.60 0.16
CA ILE A 266 -14.74 1.88 1.59
C ILE A 266 -15.58 3.14 1.90
N PRO A 267 -16.55 3.08 2.81
CA PRO A 267 -17.39 4.22 3.14
C PRO A 267 -16.57 5.31 3.85
N GLN A 268 -16.92 6.57 3.59
CA GLN A 268 -16.35 7.70 4.32
C GLN A 268 -16.97 7.76 5.71
N VAL A 269 -16.14 7.93 6.73
CA VAL A 269 -16.58 7.93 8.12
C VAL A 269 -16.08 9.16 8.86
N THR A 270 -16.98 9.84 9.54
CA THR A 270 -16.65 10.83 10.56
C THR A 270 -16.89 10.18 11.91
N LEU A 271 -15.87 10.14 12.76
CA LEU A 271 -15.95 9.46 14.06
C LEU A 271 -16.35 10.47 15.13
N ALA A 272 -17.50 10.28 15.79
CA ALA A 272 -17.79 10.95 17.04
C ALA A 272 -16.95 10.31 18.15
N THR A 273 -15.95 11.04 18.63
CA THR A 273 -14.93 10.53 19.57
C THR A 273 -15.08 11.12 20.95
N ALA A 274 -14.59 10.41 21.97
CA ALA A 274 -14.59 10.88 23.35
C ALA A 274 -13.74 12.16 23.49
N THR A 275 -14.23 13.11 24.29
CA THR A 275 -13.53 14.38 24.59
C THR A 275 -12.92 14.41 26.00
N GLY A 276 -12.96 13.27 26.71
CA GLY A 276 -12.44 13.11 28.06
C GLY A 276 -10.92 12.87 28.12
N PRO A 277 -10.37 12.61 29.31
CA PRO A 277 -8.93 12.40 29.51
C PRO A 277 -8.41 11.11 28.86
N LEU A 278 -9.30 10.14 28.63
CA LEU A 278 -9.03 8.93 27.87
C LEU A 278 -9.61 9.14 26.47
N ALA A 279 -8.78 9.09 25.44
CA ALA A 279 -9.15 9.43 24.08
C ALA A 279 -8.90 8.29 23.09
N THR A 280 -8.02 7.35 23.43
CA THR A 280 -7.56 6.28 22.55
C THR A 280 -7.53 4.92 23.23
N LEU A 281 -7.47 3.85 22.44
CA LEU A 281 -7.25 2.49 22.92
C LEU A 281 -5.98 2.38 23.77
N GLY A 282 -4.92 3.09 23.39
CA GLY A 282 -3.63 3.10 24.10
C GLY A 282 -3.72 3.66 25.52
N ASP A 283 -4.75 4.44 25.82
CA ASP A 283 -5.01 4.95 27.18
C ASP A 283 -5.61 3.89 28.11
N LEU A 284 -6.11 2.78 27.54
CA LEU A 284 -6.73 1.66 28.27
C LEU A 284 -5.90 0.38 28.21
N ALA A 285 -4.96 0.28 27.26
CA ALA A 285 -4.25 -0.96 27.01
C ALA A 285 -2.85 -0.75 26.41
N THR A 286 -1.97 -1.70 26.65
CA THR A 286 -0.66 -1.78 26.00
C THR A 286 -0.74 -2.69 24.78
N CYS A 287 -0.53 -2.13 23.58
CA CYS A 287 -0.42 -2.90 22.34
C CYS A 287 1.03 -3.31 22.06
N THR A 288 1.28 -4.60 21.87
CA THR A 288 2.61 -5.13 21.58
C THR A 288 2.61 -6.05 20.36
N ALA A 289 3.48 -5.75 19.40
CA ALA A 289 3.83 -6.67 18.33
C ALA A 289 5.13 -7.40 18.71
N ASP A 290 5.10 -8.73 18.71
CA ASP A 290 6.29 -9.54 18.97
C ASP A 290 7.22 -9.57 17.75
N PHE A 291 8.48 -9.95 18.00
CA PHE A 291 9.59 -9.97 17.06
C PHE A 291 9.94 -11.40 16.59
N ARG A 292 10.76 -11.45 15.53
CA ARG A 292 11.07 -12.70 14.83
C ARG A 292 11.91 -13.68 15.66
N ASP A 293 12.68 -13.19 16.62
CA ASP A 293 13.41 -14.01 17.59
C ASP A 293 12.46 -14.85 18.47
N GLN A 294 11.33 -14.30 18.92
CA GLN A 294 10.35 -15.11 19.67
C GLN A 294 9.72 -16.19 18.77
N TYR A 295 9.43 -15.88 17.50
CA TYR A 295 8.94 -16.88 16.54
C TYR A 295 9.91 -18.07 16.44
N TYR A 296 11.20 -17.83 16.23
CA TYR A 296 12.18 -18.90 16.11
C TYR A 296 12.47 -19.60 17.43
N GLY A 297 12.49 -18.86 18.54
CA GLY A 297 12.73 -19.42 19.86
C GLY A 297 11.59 -20.32 20.35
N LEU A 298 10.36 -20.15 19.85
CA LEU A 298 9.24 -21.05 20.14
C LEU A 298 9.35 -22.40 19.43
N VAL A 299 9.95 -22.46 18.23
CA VAL A 299 9.94 -23.65 17.35
C VAL A 299 10.30 -24.96 18.07
N PRO A 300 11.33 -25.04 18.92
CA PRO A 300 11.70 -26.28 19.60
C PRO A 300 10.67 -26.79 20.62
N PHE A 301 9.73 -25.94 21.03
CA PHE A 301 8.78 -26.20 22.12
C PHE A 301 7.34 -26.37 21.65
N VAL A 302 7.07 -26.23 20.34
CA VAL A 302 5.73 -26.40 19.78
C VAL A 302 5.47 -27.87 19.49
N ARG A 303 4.32 -28.36 19.94
CA ARG A 303 3.81 -29.71 19.70
C ARG A 303 2.33 -29.68 19.33
N ASP A 304 1.80 -30.84 18.95
CA ASP A 304 0.36 -31.04 18.77
C ASP A 304 -0.19 -31.68 20.05
N ASP A 305 -0.79 -30.86 20.91
CA ASP A 305 -1.29 -31.31 22.22
C ASP A 305 -2.45 -30.40 22.67
N PRO A 306 -3.69 -30.90 22.68
CA PRO A 306 -4.87 -30.12 23.06
C PRO A 306 -4.91 -29.75 24.55
N HIS A 307 -4.04 -30.32 25.38
CA HIS A 307 -3.94 -30.02 26.81
C HIS A 307 -2.77 -29.07 27.15
N GLY A 308 -1.93 -28.73 26.16
CA GLY A 308 -0.82 -27.81 26.33
C GLY A 308 -1.25 -26.33 26.36
N THR A 309 -0.27 -25.42 26.46
CA THR A 309 -0.51 -23.97 26.35
C THR A 309 -0.79 -23.58 24.89
N PRO A 310 -2.00 -23.12 24.50
CA PRO A 310 -2.32 -22.86 23.11
C PRO A 310 -1.38 -21.85 22.44
N LEU A 311 -0.91 -22.17 21.23
CA LEU A 311 -0.19 -21.25 20.35
C LEU A 311 -1.15 -20.71 19.28
N VAL A 312 -1.38 -19.40 19.31
CA VAL A 312 -2.32 -18.74 18.39
C VAL A 312 -1.56 -18.02 17.29
N THR A 313 -1.83 -18.40 16.04
CA THR A 313 -1.33 -17.73 14.84
C THR A 313 -2.44 -16.89 14.19
N THR A 314 -2.11 -15.96 13.30
CA THR A 314 -3.11 -15.07 12.69
C THR A 314 -4.23 -15.81 11.95
N GLY A 315 -3.93 -16.96 11.34
CA GLY A 315 -4.94 -17.76 10.62
C GLY A 315 -5.96 -18.46 11.52
N LEU A 316 -5.76 -18.42 12.84
CA LEU A 316 -6.66 -18.99 13.85
C LEU A 316 -7.58 -17.95 14.49
N ILE A 317 -7.51 -16.69 14.08
CA ILE A 317 -8.27 -15.58 14.67
C ILE A 317 -9.30 -15.14 13.64
N ASP A 318 -10.57 -15.42 13.90
CA ASP A 318 -11.71 -14.80 13.21
C ASP A 318 -12.36 -13.77 14.17
N PRO A 319 -13.22 -12.85 13.69
CA PRO A 319 -13.87 -11.86 14.55
C PRO A 319 -14.63 -12.51 15.70
N ALA A 320 -14.16 -12.30 16.94
CA ALA A 320 -14.68 -12.93 18.15
C ALA A 320 -14.74 -14.47 18.06
N GLU A 321 -13.80 -15.13 17.38
CA GLU A 321 -13.72 -16.60 17.37
C GLU A 321 -12.27 -17.10 17.31
N SER A 322 -11.89 -17.91 18.31
CA SER A 322 -10.66 -18.67 18.26
C SER A 322 -10.91 -19.99 17.53
N ARG A 323 -10.16 -20.23 16.46
CA ARG A 323 -10.23 -21.46 15.68
C ARG A 323 -9.15 -22.47 16.05
N TRP A 324 -8.41 -22.19 17.11
CA TRP A 324 -7.41 -23.11 17.65
C TRP A 324 -8.05 -24.46 17.99
N GLY A 325 -7.42 -25.56 17.54
CA GLY A 325 -7.95 -26.92 17.74
C GLY A 325 -9.17 -27.28 16.87
N GLN A 326 -9.74 -26.32 16.14
CA GLN A 326 -10.88 -26.55 15.24
C GLN A 326 -10.43 -26.70 13.79
N VAL A 327 -9.35 -26.04 13.40
CA VAL A 327 -8.76 -26.17 12.07
C VAL A 327 -7.24 -26.32 12.13
N PRO A 328 -6.66 -27.09 11.19
CA PRO A 328 -5.21 -27.18 11.10
C PRO A 328 -4.59 -25.82 10.80
N THR A 329 -3.42 -25.56 11.38
CA THR A 329 -2.62 -24.37 11.08
C THR A 329 -1.16 -24.73 10.84
N ARG A 330 -0.46 -23.86 10.10
CA ARG A 330 0.96 -24.06 9.78
C ARG A 330 1.81 -23.13 10.63
N PHE A 331 2.73 -23.71 11.40
CA PHE A 331 3.76 -22.98 12.16
C PHE A 331 5.13 -23.58 11.86
N ALA A 332 6.14 -22.73 11.66
CA ALA A 332 7.51 -23.15 11.33
C ALA A 332 7.63 -24.18 10.17
N ARG A 333 6.75 -24.06 9.16
CA ARG A 333 6.62 -24.97 8.01
C ARG A 333 6.00 -26.35 8.31
N THR A 334 5.58 -26.60 9.54
CA THR A 334 4.91 -27.82 9.99
C THR A 334 3.42 -27.55 10.18
N SER A 335 2.57 -28.54 9.91
CA SER A 335 1.13 -28.48 10.16
C SER A 335 0.82 -29.02 11.56
N TYR A 336 -0.13 -28.40 12.26
CA TYR A 336 -0.60 -28.80 13.59
C TYR A 336 -2.12 -28.69 13.64
N ASP A 337 -2.78 -29.61 14.33
CA ASP A 337 -4.23 -29.57 14.56
C ASP A 337 -4.57 -28.73 15.80
N ALA A 338 -3.86 -28.94 16.91
CA ALA A 338 -3.94 -28.20 18.16
C ALA A 338 -2.53 -27.76 18.63
N PRO A 339 -1.93 -26.75 17.95
CA PRO A 339 -0.57 -26.32 18.25
C PRO A 339 -0.46 -25.76 19.67
N SER A 340 0.37 -26.35 20.50
CA SER A 340 0.61 -25.87 21.86
C SER A 340 2.08 -25.82 22.20
N VAL A 341 2.43 -24.98 23.17
CA VAL A 341 3.79 -24.80 23.66
C VAL A 341 3.98 -25.64 24.92
N ASP A 342 5.03 -26.45 24.94
CA ASP A 342 5.53 -27.07 26.17
C ASP A 342 6.13 -25.97 27.07
N LEU A 343 5.29 -25.40 27.91
CA LEU A 343 5.66 -24.26 28.76
C LEU A 343 6.71 -24.62 29.81
N ALA A 344 6.74 -25.87 30.28
CA ALA A 344 7.74 -26.33 31.23
C ALA A 344 9.12 -26.38 30.57
N ALA A 345 9.21 -26.98 29.37
CA ALA A 345 10.44 -27.01 28.59
C ALA A 345 10.90 -25.61 28.17
N LEU A 346 9.97 -24.74 27.73
CA LEU A 346 10.27 -23.36 27.36
C LEU A 346 10.88 -22.57 28.53
N ARG A 347 10.31 -22.73 29.74
CA ARG A 347 10.81 -22.08 30.96
C ARG A 347 12.18 -22.62 31.36
N ALA A 348 12.39 -23.93 31.27
CA ALA A 348 13.69 -24.54 31.53
C ALA A 348 14.78 -24.06 30.56
N GLY A 349 14.41 -23.75 29.30
CA GLY A 349 15.31 -23.16 28.30
C GLY A 349 15.70 -21.70 28.56
N GLY A 350 15.02 -21.01 29.49
CA GLY A 350 15.40 -19.69 30.04
C GLY A 350 15.15 -18.48 29.13
N ALA A 351 15.54 -18.53 27.85
CA ALA A 351 15.60 -17.35 26.97
C ALA A 351 14.25 -16.66 26.72
N LEU A 352 13.14 -17.42 26.67
CA LEU A 352 11.80 -16.89 26.43
C LEU A 352 10.88 -16.96 27.65
N ALA A 353 11.37 -17.37 28.82
CA ALA A 353 10.55 -17.55 30.01
C ALA A 353 9.84 -16.26 30.44
N GLY A 354 10.60 -15.15 30.52
CA GLY A 354 10.05 -13.84 30.87
C GLY A 354 9.07 -13.29 29.84
N TRP A 355 9.34 -13.51 28.55
CA TRP A 355 8.42 -13.15 27.47
C TRP A 355 7.10 -13.94 27.58
N ALA A 356 7.17 -15.26 27.76
CA ALA A 356 5.99 -16.10 27.90
C ALA A 356 5.15 -15.69 29.12
N GLN A 357 5.80 -15.40 30.26
CA GLN A 357 5.12 -14.89 31.45
C GLN A 357 4.42 -13.55 31.18
N ALA A 358 5.05 -12.63 30.45
CA ALA A 358 4.46 -11.34 30.08
C ALA A 358 3.34 -11.45 29.05
N ARG A 359 3.18 -12.61 28.39
CA ARG A 359 2.07 -12.88 27.46
C ARG A 359 0.97 -13.71 28.09
N LEU A 360 1.25 -14.51 29.11
CA LEU A 360 0.26 -15.34 29.80
C LEU A 360 -0.53 -14.53 30.85
N VAL A 361 -1.25 -13.51 30.35
CA VAL A 361 -2.13 -12.61 31.09
C VAL A 361 -3.39 -12.34 30.26
N PRO A 362 -4.52 -11.94 30.88
CA PRO A 362 -5.73 -11.59 30.14
C PRO A 362 -5.44 -10.52 29.10
N LYS A 363 -5.86 -10.76 27.85
CA LYS A 363 -5.49 -9.90 26.70
C LYS A 363 -6.38 -10.15 25.49
N LEU A 364 -6.36 -9.23 24.53
CA LEU A 364 -6.78 -9.55 23.17
C LEU A 364 -5.61 -10.04 22.33
N LEU A 365 -5.91 -10.95 21.43
CA LEU A 365 -5.05 -11.33 20.31
C LEU A 365 -5.69 -10.80 19.03
N VAL A 366 -4.95 -9.95 18.31
CA VAL A 366 -5.43 -9.30 17.08
C VAL A 366 -4.60 -9.79 15.90
N ALA A 367 -5.26 -10.26 14.85
CA ALA A 367 -4.58 -10.62 13.61
C ALA A 367 -4.04 -9.35 12.94
N GLY A 368 -2.78 -9.38 12.50
CA GLY A 368 -2.14 -8.20 11.89
C GLY A 368 -2.76 -7.75 10.57
N GLN A 369 -3.55 -8.60 9.90
CA GLN A 369 -4.23 -8.28 8.64
C GLN A 369 -5.43 -9.19 8.40
N GLY A 370 -6.55 -8.62 7.94
CA GLY A 370 -7.77 -9.34 7.61
C GLY A 370 -8.67 -8.59 6.61
N ARG A 371 -9.87 -9.11 6.37
CA ARG A 371 -10.93 -8.37 5.64
C ARG A 371 -11.54 -7.27 6.51
N VAL A 372 -11.53 -7.49 7.81
CA VAL A 372 -11.82 -6.54 8.88
C VAL A 372 -10.67 -6.62 9.89
N ILE A 373 -10.74 -5.87 10.99
CA ILE A 373 -9.87 -6.16 12.13
C ILE A 373 -10.42 -7.42 12.81
N GLU A 374 -9.59 -8.46 12.91
CA GLU A 374 -9.95 -9.77 13.45
C GLU A 374 -9.28 -9.92 14.82
N ALA A 375 -10.07 -10.12 15.87
CA ALA A 375 -9.60 -10.13 17.25
C ALA A 375 -10.40 -11.11 18.10
N ILE A 376 -9.73 -11.65 19.12
CA ILE A 376 -10.29 -12.55 20.14
C ILE A 376 -9.78 -12.17 21.53
N ALA A 377 -10.60 -12.39 22.56
CA ALA A 377 -10.23 -12.23 23.95
C ALA A 377 -9.73 -13.54 24.57
N ASP A 378 -8.57 -13.49 25.20
CA ASP A 378 -8.05 -14.54 26.09
C ASP A 378 -8.31 -14.09 27.53
N GLU A 379 -9.48 -14.42 28.08
CA GLU A 379 -9.92 -14.01 29.42
C GLU A 379 -9.07 -14.66 30.53
N ALA A 380 -8.63 -15.90 30.32
CA ALA A 380 -7.80 -16.63 31.28
C ALA A 380 -6.32 -16.25 31.21
N GLY A 381 -5.88 -15.58 30.13
CA GLY A 381 -4.46 -15.33 29.88
C GLY A 381 -3.67 -16.59 29.58
N ALA A 382 -4.30 -17.60 28.99
CA ALA A 382 -3.71 -18.93 28.82
C ALA A 382 -2.99 -19.10 27.47
N TRP A 383 -3.11 -18.16 26.53
CA TRP A 383 -2.67 -18.33 25.16
C TRP A 383 -1.38 -17.59 24.86
N LEU A 384 -0.49 -18.20 24.08
CA LEU A 384 0.71 -17.55 23.55
C LEU A 384 0.48 -17.10 22.09
N PRO A 385 0.78 -15.84 21.75
CA PRO A 385 0.73 -15.38 20.36
C PRO A 385 1.96 -15.84 19.59
N SER A 386 1.78 -16.09 18.29
CA SER A 386 2.86 -16.16 17.31
C SER A 386 2.83 -14.93 16.41
N VAL A 387 4.00 -14.35 16.12
CA VAL A 387 4.16 -13.28 15.12
C VAL A 387 3.46 -13.67 13.81
N PRO A 388 2.70 -12.76 13.16
CA PRO A 388 2.54 -11.34 13.47
C PRO A 388 1.28 -10.98 14.29
N VAL A 389 0.78 -11.88 15.14
CA VAL A 389 -0.32 -11.55 16.07
C VAL A 389 0.10 -10.41 17.00
N VAL A 390 -0.77 -9.41 17.17
CA VAL A 390 -0.57 -8.31 18.11
C VAL A 390 -1.31 -8.63 19.41
N SER A 391 -0.63 -8.46 20.53
CA SER A 391 -1.25 -8.57 21.86
C SER A 391 -1.73 -7.19 22.33
N VAL A 392 -2.96 -7.10 22.83
CA VAL A 392 -3.51 -5.91 23.48
C VAL A 392 -3.82 -6.27 24.93
N VAL A 393 -2.97 -5.85 25.85
CA VAL A 393 -3.10 -6.15 27.28
C VAL A 393 -3.79 -4.97 27.95
N PRO A 394 -5.01 -5.12 28.47
CA PRO A 394 -5.70 -4.04 29.14
C PRO A 394 -5.00 -3.66 30.45
N HIS A 395 -5.08 -2.39 30.83
CA HIS A 395 -4.58 -1.92 32.14
C HIS A 395 -5.51 -2.38 33.27
N THR A 396 -6.79 -2.59 32.97
CA THR A 396 -7.78 -3.16 33.90
C THR A 396 -8.53 -4.34 33.26
N ALA A 397 -8.80 -5.40 34.02
CA ALA A 397 -9.47 -6.59 33.45
C ALA A 397 -10.88 -6.29 32.90
N ASP A 398 -11.55 -5.26 33.44
CA ASP A 398 -12.90 -4.85 33.06
C ASP A 398 -12.97 -4.32 31.62
N ASP A 399 -11.86 -3.82 31.07
CA ASP A 399 -11.81 -3.27 29.72
C ASP A 399 -11.69 -4.32 28.62
N LEU A 400 -11.47 -5.60 28.95
CA LEU A 400 -11.18 -6.64 27.96
C LEU A 400 -12.25 -6.72 26.86
N TRP A 401 -13.53 -6.77 27.25
CA TRP A 401 -14.65 -6.87 26.31
C TRP A 401 -14.96 -5.55 25.60
N ARG A 402 -14.72 -4.41 26.27
CA ARG A 402 -14.80 -3.08 25.66
C ARG A 402 -13.79 -2.93 24.53
N LEU A 403 -12.55 -3.37 24.75
CA LEU A 403 -11.50 -3.38 23.75
C LEU A 403 -11.85 -4.33 22.60
N LEU A 404 -12.44 -5.50 22.88
CA LEU A 404 -12.88 -6.41 21.82
C LEU A 404 -13.93 -5.73 20.93
N ALA A 405 -14.98 -5.15 21.53
CA ALA A 405 -15.99 -4.40 20.79
C ALA A 405 -15.39 -3.24 19.99
N LEU A 406 -14.42 -2.52 20.56
CA LEU A 406 -13.70 -1.43 19.91
C LEU A 406 -12.96 -1.92 18.64
N THR A 407 -12.20 -3.02 18.73
CA THR A 407 -11.50 -3.59 17.58
C THR A 407 -12.44 -4.08 16.48
N LEU A 408 -13.66 -4.50 16.84
CA LEU A 408 -14.67 -4.99 15.90
C LEU A 408 -15.59 -3.89 15.35
N ALA A 409 -15.40 -2.63 15.75
CA ALA A 409 -16.29 -1.53 15.41
C ALA A 409 -16.28 -1.21 13.90
N PRO A 410 -17.43 -1.29 13.20
CA PRO A 410 -17.51 -0.98 11.77
C PRO A 410 -16.91 0.39 11.39
N PRO A 411 -17.17 1.50 12.12
CA PRO A 411 -16.60 2.80 11.78
C PRO A 411 -15.08 2.85 11.94
N LEU A 412 -14.52 2.19 12.96
CA LEU A 412 -13.06 2.12 13.12
C LEU A 412 -12.40 1.24 12.05
N VAL A 413 -13.05 0.14 11.67
CA VAL A 413 -12.56 -0.73 10.60
C VAL A 413 -12.57 0.02 9.27
N ALA A 414 -13.62 0.78 8.96
CA ALA A 414 -13.69 1.62 7.76
C ALA A 414 -12.64 2.74 7.79
N HIS A 415 -12.49 3.43 8.93
CA HIS A 415 -11.47 4.45 9.13
C HIS A 415 -10.05 3.89 8.92
N ALA A 416 -9.73 2.76 9.55
CA ALA A 416 -8.44 2.09 9.39
C ALA A 416 -8.22 1.58 7.96
N ALA A 417 -9.26 1.05 7.32
CA ALA A 417 -9.21 0.58 5.92
C ALA A 417 -8.89 1.73 4.96
N ALA A 418 -9.50 2.91 5.17
CA ALA A 418 -9.24 4.09 4.37
C ALA A 418 -7.85 4.67 4.67
N ARG A 419 -7.53 4.95 5.93
CA ARG A 419 -6.29 5.62 6.34
C ARG A 419 -5.03 4.81 5.99
N TYR A 420 -5.10 3.48 6.12
CA TYR A 420 -3.94 2.60 5.91
C TYR A 420 -3.99 1.83 4.58
N LEU A 421 -4.80 2.29 3.64
CA LEU A 421 -4.98 1.67 2.33
C LEU A 421 -3.65 1.50 1.59
N GLY A 422 -3.47 0.36 0.93
CA GLY A 422 -2.26 0.04 0.17
C GLY A 422 -1.10 -0.54 0.98
N THR A 423 -1.23 -0.70 2.31
CA THR A 423 -0.19 -1.32 3.16
C THR A 423 -0.36 -2.82 3.37
N GLY A 424 -1.54 -3.35 3.06
CA GLY A 424 -1.89 -4.76 3.15
C GLY A 424 -1.42 -5.58 1.93
N LEU A 425 -1.27 -6.89 2.11
CA LEU A 425 -0.83 -7.82 1.05
C LEU A 425 -1.89 -8.06 -0.03
N ALA A 426 -3.17 -7.95 0.33
CA ALA A 426 -4.28 -8.14 -0.60
C ALA A 426 -5.01 -6.80 -0.85
N PRO A 427 -5.49 -6.56 -2.08
CA PRO A 427 -6.33 -5.41 -2.39
C PRO A 427 -7.47 -5.23 -1.39
N GLY A 428 -7.58 -4.03 -0.81
CA GLY A 428 -8.62 -3.70 0.16
C GLY A 428 -8.55 -4.45 1.50
N SER A 429 -7.46 -5.15 1.83
CA SER A 429 -7.27 -5.71 3.17
C SER A 429 -7.01 -4.62 4.21
N VAL A 430 -7.47 -4.87 5.44
CA VAL A 430 -7.22 -3.99 6.59
C VAL A 430 -6.00 -4.52 7.32
N LYS A 431 -4.95 -3.72 7.40
CA LYS A 431 -3.72 -4.03 8.12
C LYS A 431 -3.53 -3.03 9.25
N VAL A 432 -3.28 -3.55 10.45
CA VAL A 432 -3.08 -2.74 11.65
C VAL A 432 -1.84 -3.23 12.40
N SER A 433 -1.00 -2.28 12.79
CA SER A 433 0.12 -2.49 13.70
C SER A 433 -0.26 -2.18 15.14
N ALA A 434 0.57 -2.57 16.11
CA ALA A 434 0.37 -2.24 17.51
C ALA A 434 0.21 -0.72 17.74
N ARG A 435 1.02 0.11 17.06
CA ARG A 435 0.90 1.57 17.14
C ARG A 435 -0.42 2.09 16.58
N GLN A 436 -0.88 1.53 15.46
CA GLN A 436 -2.15 1.94 14.83
C GLN A 436 -3.36 1.50 15.66
N LEU A 437 -3.29 0.33 16.31
CA LEU A 437 -4.30 -0.12 17.27
C LEU A 437 -4.36 0.80 18.48
N ALA A 438 -3.21 1.13 19.09
CA ALA A 438 -3.14 2.05 20.21
C ALA A 438 -3.72 3.44 19.88
N ALA A 439 -3.60 3.89 18.63
CA ALA A 439 -4.12 5.17 18.18
C ALA A 439 -5.63 5.17 17.82
N LEU A 440 -6.33 4.03 17.90
CA LEU A 440 -7.77 3.99 17.62
C LEU A 440 -8.52 4.84 18.65
N PRO A 441 -9.35 5.81 18.21
CA PRO A 441 -10.02 6.71 19.12
C PRO A 441 -11.18 6.02 19.84
N LEU A 442 -11.44 6.39 21.10
CA LEU A 442 -12.59 5.92 21.86
C LEU A 442 -13.89 6.59 21.39
N PRO A 443 -15.04 5.89 21.46
CA PRO A 443 -16.32 6.43 20.99
C PRO A 443 -16.89 7.51 21.92
N ALA A 444 -17.67 8.43 21.36
CA ALA A 444 -18.35 9.47 22.15
C ALA A 444 -19.44 8.90 23.07
N ASP A 445 -20.25 7.96 22.58
CA ASP A 445 -21.32 7.34 23.37
C ASP A 445 -20.83 6.08 24.11
N GLN A 446 -20.51 6.29 25.39
CA GLN A 446 -20.00 5.27 26.30
C GLN A 446 -21.05 4.21 26.65
N ALA A 447 -22.34 4.55 26.65
CA ALA A 447 -23.40 3.60 26.98
C ALA A 447 -23.61 2.60 25.83
N ALA A 448 -23.62 3.08 24.60
CA ALA A 448 -23.66 2.22 23.41
C ALA A 448 -22.41 1.32 23.33
N TRP A 449 -21.24 1.83 23.71
CA TRP A 449 -20.01 1.04 23.77
C TRP A 449 -20.10 -0.09 24.81
N GLU A 450 -20.68 0.16 25.98
CA GLU A 450 -20.86 -0.89 27.00
C GLU A 450 -21.82 -1.99 26.53
N VAL A 451 -22.92 -1.61 25.87
CA VAL A 451 -23.83 -2.58 25.23
C VAL A 451 -23.10 -3.42 24.19
N ALA A 452 -22.22 -2.79 23.39
CA ALA A 452 -21.42 -3.51 22.41
C ALA A 452 -20.43 -4.49 23.05
N ALA A 453 -19.84 -4.15 24.19
CA ALA A 453 -18.94 -5.03 24.94
C ALA A 453 -19.64 -6.33 25.37
N GLY A 454 -20.89 -6.23 25.87
CA GLY A 454 -21.72 -7.40 26.18
C GLY A 454 -21.96 -8.28 24.96
N HIS A 455 -22.34 -7.70 23.82
CA HIS A 455 -22.52 -8.46 22.58
C HIS A 455 -21.24 -9.08 22.03
N ALA A 456 -20.08 -8.42 22.18
CA ALA A 456 -18.79 -8.98 21.78
C ALA A 456 -18.42 -10.19 22.62
N ARG A 457 -18.71 -10.15 23.93
CA ARG A 457 -18.56 -11.29 24.83
C ARG A 457 -19.46 -12.46 24.44
N ASP A 458 -20.73 -12.18 24.17
CA ASP A 458 -21.70 -13.21 23.74
C ASP A 458 -21.31 -13.80 22.39
N ALA A 459 -20.77 -12.99 21.47
CA ALA A 459 -20.29 -13.46 20.17
C ALA A 459 -19.19 -14.51 20.33
N GLN A 460 -18.21 -14.26 21.22
CA GLN A 460 -17.11 -15.19 21.42
C GLN A 460 -17.50 -16.47 22.13
N HIS A 461 -18.50 -16.42 23.00
CA HIS A 461 -19.01 -17.58 23.73
C HIS A 461 -20.19 -18.28 23.03
N ALA A 462 -20.56 -17.83 21.84
CA ALA A 462 -21.67 -18.40 21.09
C ALA A 462 -21.45 -19.88 20.80
N GLY A 463 -22.48 -20.70 21.01
CA GLY A 463 -22.41 -22.16 20.76
C GLY A 463 -22.51 -22.55 19.29
N SER A 464 -22.82 -21.60 18.41
CA SER A 464 -22.99 -21.83 16.98
C SER A 464 -22.57 -20.62 16.13
N ALA A 465 -22.22 -20.88 14.86
CA ALA A 465 -21.89 -19.81 13.91
C ALA A 465 -23.05 -18.83 13.68
N GLY A 466 -24.29 -19.31 13.73
CA GLY A 466 -25.49 -18.47 13.58
C GLY A 466 -25.70 -17.52 14.77
N GLU A 467 -25.50 -18.01 16.00
CA GLU A 467 -25.52 -17.16 17.20
C GLU A 467 -24.40 -16.13 17.17
N ARG A 468 -23.18 -16.57 16.87
CA ARG A 468 -22.02 -15.67 16.73
C ARG A 468 -22.31 -14.55 15.73
N ALA A 469 -22.83 -14.88 14.56
CA ALA A 469 -23.15 -13.89 13.52
C ALA A 469 -24.19 -12.86 13.99
N ARG A 470 -25.20 -13.27 14.77
CA ARG A 470 -26.18 -12.35 15.36
C ARG A 470 -25.53 -11.40 16.37
N HIS A 471 -24.71 -11.92 17.28
CA HIS A 471 -24.02 -11.12 18.28
C HIS A 471 -22.94 -10.21 17.67
N LEU A 472 -22.24 -10.64 16.63
CA LEU A 472 -21.32 -9.79 15.86
C LEU A 472 -22.05 -8.63 15.19
N ARG A 473 -23.21 -8.89 14.55
CA ARG A 473 -24.03 -7.81 13.97
C ARG A 473 -24.54 -6.85 15.05
N ALA A 474 -24.95 -7.36 16.21
CA ALA A 474 -25.39 -6.54 17.35
C ALA A 474 -24.25 -5.67 17.92
N THR A 475 -23.05 -6.25 18.05
CA THR A 475 -21.80 -5.53 18.39
C THR A 475 -21.55 -4.41 17.41
N GLY A 476 -21.57 -4.73 16.11
CA GLY A 476 -21.35 -3.75 15.04
C GLY A 476 -22.38 -2.62 15.07
N ALA A 477 -23.67 -2.93 15.21
CA ALA A 477 -24.74 -1.92 15.27
C ALA A 477 -24.60 -1.00 16.49
N ALA A 478 -24.26 -1.56 17.65
CA ALA A 478 -24.02 -0.76 18.85
C ALA A 478 -22.78 0.14 18.70
N MET A 479 -21.69 -0.36 18.12
CA MET A 479 -20.49 0.44 17.85
C MET A 479 -20.71 1.51 16.76
N THR A 480 -21.50 1.22 15.72
CA THR A 480 -21.89 2.22 14.72
C THR A 480 -22.62 3.39 15.37
N ARG A 481 -23.56 3.11 16.30
CA ARG A 481 -24.19 4.15 17.12
C ARG A 481 -23.20 4.86 18.03
N ALA A 482 -22.28 4.12 18.65
CA ALA A 482 -21.30 4.68 19.58
C ALA A 482 -20.43 5.79 18.94
N TYR A 483 -20.16 5.68 17.63
CA TYR A 483 -19.44 6.67 16.83
C TYR A 483 -20.32 7.64 16.02
N GLY A 484 -21.65 7.52 16.11
CA GLY A 484 -22.57 8.34 15.31
C GLY A 484 -22.46 8.11 13.79
N ALA A 485 -22.04 6.92 13.37
CA ALA A 485 -21.87 6.58 11.95
C ALA A 485 -23.16 6.04 11.31
N GLY A 486 -23.21 6.04 9.97
CA GLY A 486 -24.36 5.57 9.19
C GLY A 486 -24.49 4.04 9.11
N GLU A 487 -25.70 3.57 8.77
CA GLU A 487 -26.01 2.15 8.57
C GLU A 487 -25.23 1.53 7.41
N ASP A 488 -24.90 2.33 6.38
CA ASP A 488 -24.08 1.92 5.24
C ASP A 488 -22.70 1.38 5.66
N VAL A 489 -22.12 1.96 6.73
CA VAL A 489 -20.86 1.49 7.31
C VAL A 489 -21.01 0.11 7.97
N LEU A 490 -22.14 -0.11 8.65
CA LEU A 490 -22.46 -1.41 9.24
C LEU A 490 -22.67 -2.47 8.16
N GLU A 491 -23.42 -2.14 7.11
CA GLU A 491 -23.68 -3.06 5.98
C GLU A 491 -22.39 -3.43 5.25
N TRP A 492 -21.53 -2.44 4.97
CA TRP A 492 -20.21 -2.64 4.40
C TRP A 492 -19.37 -3.59 5.25
N TRP A 493 -19.33 -3.39 6.57
CA TRP A 493 -18.59 -4.26 7.48
C TRP A 493 -19.18 -5.67 7.51
N CYS A 494 -20.50 -5.81 7.62
CA CYS A 494 -21.19 -7.10 7.63
C CYS A 494 -20.92 -7.93 6.37
N ALA A 495 -20.77 -7.30 5.20
CA ALA A 495 -20.43 -7.97 3.96
C ALA A 495 -18.97 -8.49 3.92
N ARG A 496 -18.12 -7.98 4.82
CA ARG A 496 -16.69 -8.28 4.88
C ARG A 496 -16.33 -9.26 5.99
N VAL A 497 -17.11 -9.31 7.07
CA VAL A 497 -16.97 -10.31 8.12
C VAL A 497 -17.08 -11.71 7.50
N PRO A 498 -16.12 -12.62 7.74
CA PRO A 498 -16.16 -13.96 7.19
C PRO A 498 -17.44 -14.69 7.61
N ARG A 499 -18.22 -15.17 6.62
CA ARG A 499 -19.27 -16.16 6.83
C ARG A 499 -18.69 -17.54 6.59
N ARG A 500 -17.74 -17.96 7.44
CA ARG A 500 -17.12 -19.27 7.31
C ARG A 500 -17.89 -20.25 8.20
N SER A 501 -18.49 -21.23 7.54
CA SER A 501 -19.20 -22.37 8.14
C SER A 501 -18.24 -23.31 8.84
#